data_AF-A0A6A4D510-F1
#
_entry.id   AF-A0A6A4D510-F1
#
_cell.length_a   1.000
_cell.length_b   1.000
_cell.length_c   1.000
_cell.angle_alpha   90.00
_cell.angle_beta   90.00
_cell.angle_gamma   90.00
#
_symmetry.space_group_name_H-M   'P 1'
#
loop_
_entity.id
_entity.type
_entity.pdbx_description
1 polymer ?
#
loop_
_entity_poly.entity_id
_entity_poly.type
_entity_poly.pdbx_seq_one_letter_code
_entity_poly.pdbx_strand_id
1 'polypeptide(L)'
;MTNLANDVACKVVNPITELKRLYPNQPNPTDVDVATAALYTHHTQERSRTVNAHIPTAFWAGPEVLRAMAQYLREPLFVLDVTQTNDAHVQNYYYKDYILPNGDTHETGCGGAMDDATAKRMLHTYAGLHVLPVFIVLKRHEGHFYGVKHGDLYTRWQAEGDLTFAQDHCADYDWFNDVIAHMDDSEARQEDLDPLVDTDEGNAILIGTVDRRDRLDIAHDRLKLARLDSCSYDMDILAGGLRAEGVRLQALANKSDAGTEVAGPSGNCDHGGPPRGRASISQQGRVSYQVLQRILDSEGQEPELMSDRRKLRQLCNENTAALHTWLHRGRIPRLLAIAPGRQPNLLRLMPELLADRRTLHELFAFLPYLEIAVKMMPGGMALQWGELEVYDAQVDALREVIADAATGNLATEYCRTWLAACTSAGGSTRDRQVAREPDRWRRLTGLYLDGPTGVCPADIEADCWKVLHLLPHVAWSWAITPWGQTAAGRFGGLYHAHPIIQRVCEQVAEHAAWGEVVTFPSGVTWEDRLAAMAAGQSPQVTY
;
A
#
# COMPACT_ATOMS: atom_id res chain seq x y z
N MET A 1 -9.59 4.60 5.66
CA MET A 1 -9.18 3.35 4.98
C MET A 1 -10.26 2.29 5.06
N THR A 2 -10.71 1.84 6.25
CA THR A 2 -11.82 0.85 6.38
C THR A 2 -13.11 1.26 5.66
N ASN A 3 -13.38 2.56 5.60
CA ASN A 3 -14.58 3.13 4.97
C ASN A 3 -14.46 3.38 3.46
N LEU A 4 -13.30 3.11 2.84
CA LEU A 4 -13.02 3.53 1.46
C LEU A 4 -14.07 3.02 0.46
N ALA A 5 -14.52 1.77 0.60
CA ALA A 5 -15.54 1.22 -0.28
C ALA A 5 -16.87 1.98 -0.20
N ASN A 6 -17.28 2.36 1.02
CA ASN A 6 -18.49 3.14 1.24
C ASN A 6 -18.32 4.57 0.72
N ASP A 7 -17.14 5.17 0.90
CA ASP A 7 -16.83 6.51 0.36
C ASP A 7 -16.90 6.54 -1.17
N VAL A 8 -16.46 5.46 -1.82
CA VAL A 8 -16.60 5.25 -3.28
C VAL A 8 -18.06 5.06 -3.66
N ALA A 9 -18.81 4.21 -2.94
CA ALA A 9 -20.24 3.98 -3.19
C ALA A 9 -21.08 5.27 -3.06
N CYS A 10 -20.75 6.13 -2.10
CA CYS A 10 -21.35 7.44 -1.91
C CYS A 10 -20.83 8.51 -2.87
N LYS A 11 -19.91 8.18 -3.78
CA LYS A 11 -19.25 9.09 -4.74
C LYS A 11 -18.51 10.25 -4.07
N VAL A 12 -18.11 10.08 -2.82
CA VAL A 12 -17.29 11.04 -2.07
C VAL A 12 -15.83 10.97 -2.52
N VAL A 13 -15.39 9.76 -2.89
CA VAL A 13 -14.07 9.48 -3.47
C VAL A 13 -14.26 8.87 -4.86
N ASN A 14 -13.54 9.40 -5.85
CA ASN A 14 -13.40 8.78 -7.16
C ASN A 14 -12.01 8.12 -7.25
N PRO A 15 -11.92 6.79 -7.15
CA PRO A 15 -10.64 6.12 -7.00
C PRO A 15 -9.77 6.22 -8.26
N ILE A 16 -10.38 6.27 -9.45
CA ILE A 16 -9.67 6.43 -10.73
C ILE A 16 -9.04 7.81 -10.81
N THR A 17 -9.80 8.86 -10.46
CA THR A 17 -9.30 10.24 -10.49
C THR A 17 -8.18 10.43 -9.46
N GLU A 18 -8.34 9.83 -8.29
CA GLU A 18 -7.34 9.91 -7.23
C GLU A 18 -6.05 9.17 -7.60
N LEU A 19 -6.14 7.96 -8.15
CA LEU A 19 -4.98 7.24 -8.67
C LEU A 19 -4.28 7.99 -9.82
N LYS A 20 -5.04 8.64 -10.71
CA LYS A 20 -4.47 9.48 -11.76
C LYS A 20 -3.68 10.67 -11.21
N ARG A 21 -4.16 11.27 -10.11
CA ARG A 21 -3.47 12.35 -9.40
C ARG A 21 -2.18 11.86 -8.76
N LEU A 22 -2.25 10.71 -8.07
CA LEU A 22 -1.11 10.09 -7.38
C LEU A 22 -0.04 9.62 -8.38
N TYR A 23 -0.47 8.96 -9.46
CA TYR A 23 0.40 8.28 -10.44
C TYR A 23 0.15 8.78 -11.87
N PRO A 24 0.48 10.05 -12.20
CA PRO A 24 0.10 10.69 -13.47
C PRO A 24 0.72 10.05 -14.72
N ASN A 25 1.82 9.31 -14.56
CA ASN A 25 2.53 8.63 -15.63
C ASN A 25 2.12 7.15 -15.80
N GLN A 26 1.14 6.68 -15.02
CA GLN A 26 0.63 5.31 -15.12
C GLN A 26 -0.67 5.26 -15.95
N PRO A 27 -0.91 4.19 -16.71
CA PRO A 27 -2.20 3.98 -17.34
C PRO A 27 -3.28 3.86 -16.26
N ASN A 28 -4.40 4.55 -16.46
CA ASN A 28 -5.47 4.60 -15.46
C ASN A 28 -6.26 3.29 -15.50
N PRO A 29 -6.58 2.69 -14.33
CA PRO A 29 -7.57 1.64 -14.28
C PRO A 29 -8.91 2.16 -14.82
N THR A 30 -9.56 1.37 -15.68
CA THR A 30 -10.92 1.68 -16.17
C THR A 30 -11.99 1.12 -15.26
N ASP A 31 -11.64 0.13 -14.44
CA ASP A 31 -12.52 -0.53 -13.49
C ASP A 31 -12.44 0.13 -12.10
N VAL A 32 -13.60 0.35 -11.48
CA VAL A 32 -13.71 1.06 -10.20
C VAL A 32 -13.27 0.19 -9.03
N ASP A 33 -13.49 -1.13 -9.07
CA ASP A 33 -13.10 -2.03 -7.99
C ASP A 33 -11.58 -2.22 -7.99
N VAL A 34 -10.97 -2.38 -9.16
CA VAL A 34 -9.51 -2.41 -9.33
C VAL A 34 -8.89 -1.10 -8.85
N ALA A 35 -9.46 0.04 -9.24
CA ALA A 35 -8.99 1.34 -8.77
C ALA A 35 -9.14 1.49 -7.24
N THR A 36 -10.23 0.98 -6.66
CA THR A 36 -10.48 1.05 -5.22
C THR A 36 -9.48 0.21 -4.44
N ALA A 37 -9.19 -1.02 -4.88
CA ALA A 37 -8.18 -1.88 -4.25
C ALA A 37 -6.77 -1.29 -4.35
N ALA A 38 -6.40 -0.76 -5.52
CA ALA A 38 -5.11 -0.11 -5.71
C ALA A 38 -4.96 1.15 -4.81
N LEU A 39 -6.02 1.96 -4.69
CA LEU A 39 -6.03 3.11 -3.80
C LEU A 39 -5.97 2.70 -2.31
N TYR A 40 -6.65 1.61 -1.93
CA TYR A 40 -6.56 1.04 -0.58
C TYR A 40 -5.12 0.61 -0.25
N THR A 41 -4.47 -0.09 -1.16
CA THR A 41 -3.07 -0.50 -1.02
C THR A 41 -2.16 0.70 -0.88
N HIS A 42 -2.34 1.74 -1.69
CA HIS A 42 -1.60 2.99 -1.56
C HIS A 42 -1.73 3.59 -0.16
N HIS A 43 -2.96 3.78 0.35
CA HIS A 43 -3.14 4.35 1.69
C HIS A 43 -2.57 3.47 2.80
N THR A 44 -2.64 2.15 2.65
CA THR A 44 -2.03 1.21 3.61
C THR A 44 -0.50 1.41 3.66
N GLN A 45 0.13 1.65 2.52
CA GLN A 45 1.56 1.96 2.44
C GLN A 45 1.90 3.33 3.02
N GLU A 46 1.09 4.37 2.77
CA GLU A 46 1.32 5.69 3.36
C GLU A 46 1.17 5.67 4.88
N ARG A 47 0.26 4.86 5.41
CA ARG A 47 0.04 4.71 6.87
C ARG A 47 1.27 4.14 7.59
N SER A 48 1.97 3.17 7.00
CA SER A 48 3.16 2.56 7.60
C SER A 48 4.46 3.31 7.30
N ARG A 49 4.39 4.37 6.48
CA ARG A 49 5.54 5.14 6.06
C ARG A 49 6.03 6.07 7.18
N THR A 50 7.33 6.11 7.38
CA THR A 50 7.96 7.07 8.30
C THR A 50 7.78 8.51 7.81
N VAL A 51 7.52 9.43 8.74
CA VAL A 51 7.36 10.87 8.47
C VAL A 51 8.63 11.52 7.87
N ASN A 52 9.79 10.87 8.00
CA ASN A 52 11.06 11.34 7.44
C ASN A 52 11.35 10.81 6.02
N ALA A 53 10.48 9.97 5.46
CA ALA A 53 10.68 9.41 4.14
C ALA A 53 10.49 10.49 3.06
N HIS A 54 11.40 10.53 2.10
CA HIS A 54 11.21 11.36 0.91
C HIS A 54 10.16 10.73 -0.01
N ILE A 55 9.13 11.49 -0.39
CA ILE A 55 8.02 11.04 -1.22
C ILE A 55 7.72 12.07 -2.32
N PRO A 56 7.21 11.64 -3.49
CA PRO A 56 6.68 12.56 -4.48
C PRO A 56 5.64 13.50 -3.87
N THR A 57 5.63 14.76 -4.31
CA THR A 57 4.63 15.75 -3.85
C THR A 57 3.19 15.32 -4.14
N ALA A 58 2.98 14.50 -5.17
CA ALA A 58 1.68 13.90 -5.45
C ALA A 58 1.16 13.04 -4.28
N PHE A 59 2.04 12.43 -3.48
CA PHE A 59 1.66 11.58 -2.33
C PHE A 59 1.51 12.36 -1.03
N TRP A 60 1.70 13.69 -1.06
CA TRP A 60 1.47 14.51 0.12
C TRP A 60 -0.01 14.47 0.48
N ALA A 61 -0.28 14.53 1.79
CA ALA A 61 -1.64 14.45 2.32
C ALA A 61 -2.55 15.45 1.62
N GLY A 62 -3.61 14.95 0.97
CA GLY A 62 -4.57 15.75 0.24
C GLY A 62 -5.89 15.95 1.00
N PRO A 63 -6.93 16.44 0.30
CA PRO A 63 -8.28 16.63 0.84
C PRO A 63 -8.86 15.40 1.55
N GLU A 64 -8.51 14.19 1.10
CA GLU A 64 -8.93 12.91 1.68
C GLU A 64 -8.48 12.74 3.13
N VAL A 65 -7.25 13.14 3.46
CA VAL A 65 -6.74 13.10 4.84
C VAL A 65 -7.44 14.17 5.68
N LEU A 66 -7.64 15.36 5.13
CA LEU A 66 -8.30 16.46 5.83
C LEU A 66 -9.77 16.15 6.18
N ARG A 67 -10.48 15.47 5.27
CA ARG A 67 -11.83 14.93 5.51
C ARG A 67 -11.84 13.93 6.66
N ALA A 68 -10.90 12.98 6.67
CA ALA A 68 -10.77 12.00 7.74
C ALA A 68 -10.39 12.67 9.09
N MET A 69 -9.53 13.71 9.06
CA MET A 69 -9.18 14.48 10.24
C MET A 69 -10.40 15.20 10.83
N ALA A 70 -11.23 15.84 10.02
CA ALA A 70 -12.45 16.50 10.50
C ALA A 70 -13.41 15.49 11.17
N GLN A 71 -13.56 14.30 10.58
CA GLN A 71 -14.35 13.21 11.17
C GLN A 71 -13.75 12.72 12.51
N TYR A 72 -12.44 12.58 12.59
CA TYR A 72 -11.75 12.15 13.82
C TYR A 72 -11.85 13.20 14.93
N LEU A 73 -11.67 14.48 14.60
CA LEU A 73 -11.73 15.60 15.55
C LEU A 73 -13.14 15.88 16.06
N ARG A 74 -14.17 15.36 15.38
CA ARG A 74 -15.60 15.68 15.63
C ARG A 74 -15.91 17.17 15.53
N GLU A 75 -15.10 17.91 14.78
CA GLU A 75 -15.15 19.37 14.63
C GLU A 75 -14.83 19.77 13.18
N PRO A 76 -15.35 20.93 12.72
CA PRO A 76 -14.99 21.41 11.39
C PRO A 76 -13.53 21.86 11.36
N LEU A 77 -12.82 21.47 10.30
CA LEU A 77 -11.43 21.80 10.04
C LEU A 77 -11.33 22.85 8.92
N PHE A 78 -10.75 23.99 9.26
CA PHE A 78 -10.55 25.10 8.33
C PHE A 78 -9.10 25.13 7.85
N VAL A 79 -8.93 25.21 6.53
CA VAL A 79 -7.63 25.39 5.90
C VAL A 79 -7.53 26.78 5.33
N LEU A 80 -6.54 27.54 5.79
CA LEU A 80 -6.12 28.78 5.15
C LEU A 80 -5.14 28.42 4.02
N ASP A 81 -5.66 28.40 2.80
CA ASP A 81 -4.92 28.09 1.59
C ASP A 81 -4.27 29.36 1.04
N VAL A 82 -2.96 29.48 1.27
CA VAL A 82 -2.17 30.67 0.97
C VAL A 82 -1.49 30.51 -0.39
N THR A 83 -1.81 31.43 -1.29
CA THR A 83 -1.22 31.51 -2.63
C THR A 83 0.21 32.04 -2.57
N GLN A 84 0.91 32.02 -3.71
CA GLN A 84 2.25 32.63 -3.83
C GLN A 84 2.26 34.15 -3.62
N THR A 85 1.12 34.82 -3.81
CA THR A 85 0.95 36.27 -3.58
C THR A 85 0.57 36.60 -2.13
N ASN A 86 0.56 35.61 -1.23
CA ASN A 86 0.08 35.71 0.16
C ASN A 86 -1.42 36.03 0.29
N ASP A 87 -2.20 35.79 -0.75
CA ASP A 87 -3.67 35.81 -0.63
C ASP A 87 -4.13 34.50 0.01
N ALA A 88 -5.00 34.60 1.02
CA ALA A 88 -5.51 33.44 1.74
C ALA A 88 -6.97 33.18 1.36
N HIS A 89 -7.25 31.97 0.91
CA HIS A 89 -8.59 31.46 0.70
C HIS A 89 -8.92 30.39 1.74
N VAL A 90 -10.20 30.20 2.01
CA VAL A 90 -10.66 29.26 3.04
C VAL A 90 -11.15 27.97 2.40
N GLN A 91 -10.73 26.84 2.96
CA GLN A 91 -11.36 25.55 2.73
C GLN A 91 -11.99 25.09 4.05
N ASN A 92 -13.11 24.40 3.97
CA ASN A 92 -13.80 23.83 5.12
C ASN A 92 -13.99 22.33 4.90
N TYR A 93 -13.58 21.55 5.90
CA TYR A 93 -13.74 20.11 5.97
C TYR A 93 -14.56 19.73 7.20
N TYR A 94 -15.55 18.87 7.01
CA TYR A 94 -16.48 18.43 8.04
C TYR A 94 -16.97 17.03 7.67
N TYR A 95 -17.90 16.45 8.43
CA TYR A 95 -18.47 15.14 8.12
C TYR A 95 -19.99 15.22 8.15
N LYS A 96 -20.62 14.25 7.49
CA LYS A 96 -22.07 14.08 7.51
C LYS A 96 -22.44 12.65 7.14
N ASP A 97 -23.70 12.35 7.35
CA ASP A 97 -24.31 11.10 6.95
C ASP A 97 -24.68 11.09 5.46
N TYR A 98 -24.37 9.97 4.81
CA TYR A 98 -24.78 9.63 3.47
C TYR A 98 -25.63 8.36 3.50
N ILE A 99 -26.62 8.28 2.63
CA ILE A 99 -27.41 7.06 2.45
C ILE A 99 -26.72 6.20 1.40
N LEU A 100 -26.30 5.00 1.79
CA LEU A 100 -25.72 4.00 0.92
C LEU A 100 -26.79 3.38 -0.01
N PRO A 101 -26.40 2.76 -1.13
CA PRO A 101 -27.34 2.12 -2.06
C PRO A 101 -28.21 1.02 -1.43
N ASN A 102 -27.74 0.40 -0.35
CA ASN A 102 -28.48 -0.60 0.42
C ASN A 102 -29.47 0.00 1.45
N GLY A 103 -29.51 1.32 1.58
CA GLY A 103 -30.35 2.04 2.54
C GLY A 103 -29.69 2.31 3.89
N ASP A 104 -28.50 1.79 4.14
CA ASP A 104 -27.76 2.05 5.38
C ASP A 104 -27.22 3.49 5.41
N THR A 105 -26.99 3.99 6.62
CA THR A 105 -26.37 5.29 6.84
C THR A 105 -24.86 5.13 6.99
N HIS A 106 -24.09 5.92 6.25
CA HIS A 106 -22.63 5.96 6.26
C HIS A 106 -22.13 7.37 6.53
N GLU A 107 -21.47 7.55 7.67
CA GLU A 107 -20.85 8.81 8.03
C GLU A 107 -19.47 8.92 7.39
N THR A 108 -19.22 10.01 6.66
CA THR A 108 -17.89 10.25 6.07
C THR A 108 -17.56 11.73 5.96
N GLY A 109 -16.26 12.01 5.97
CA GLY A 109 -15.72 13.35 5.80
C GLY A 109 -15.95 13.90 4.38
N CYS A 110 -16.31 15.16 4.29
CA CYS A 110 -16.53 15.91 3.07
C CYS A 110 -15.98 17.34 3.21
N GLY A 111 -16.08 18.13 2.14
CA GLY A 111 -15.60 19.52 2.13
C GLY A 111 -14.65 19.86 1.00
N GLY A 112 -14.13 21.08 1.05
CA GLY A 112 -13.29 21.67 0.03
C GLY A 112 -13.28 23.20 0.09
N ALA A 113 -12.95 23.84 -1.02
CA ALA A 113 -12.88 25.29 -1.13
C ALA A 113 -14.23 25.95 -0.81
N MET A 114 -14.17 27.05 -0.07
CA MET A 114 -15.30 27.88 0.35
C MET A 114 -15.11 29.30 -0.19
N ASP A 115 -16.21 29.97 -0.55
CA ASP A 115 -16.13 31.37 -0.94
C ASP A 115 -15.84 32.28 0.27
N ASP A 116 -15.09 33.35 0.03
CA ASP A 116 -14.63 34.25 1.10
C ASP A 116 -15.78 34.92 1.86
N ALA A 117 -16.92 35.17 1.22
CA ALA A 117 -18.06 35.80 1.87
C ALA A 117 -18.72 34.84 2.88
N THR A 118 -18.89 33.57 2.50
CA THR A 118 -19.37 32.52 3.41
C THR A 118 -18.39 32.27 4.54
N ALA A 119 -17.09 32.19 4.24
CA ALA A 119 -16.07 32.01 5.25
C ALA A 119 -16.08 33.14 6.29
N LYS A 120 -16.14 34.40 5.84
CA LYS A 120 -16.23 35.57 6.75
C LYS A 120 -17.47 35.52 7.64
N ARG A 121 -18.63 35.16 7.09
CA ARG A 121 -19.87 35.02 7.88
C ARG A 121 -19.72 33.93 8.94
N MET A 122 -19.24 32.75 8.57
CA MET A 122 -19.05 31.63 9.51
C MET A 122 -18.07 31.99 10.64
N LEU A 123 -16.92 32.55 10.29
CA LEU A 123 -15.91 32.94 11.27
C LEU A 123 -16.41 34.05 12.20
N HIS A 124 -17.23 34.97 11.70
CA HIS A 124 -17.85 36.00 12.53
C HIS A 124 -18.85 35.40 13.53
N THR A 125 -19.72 34.49 13.09
CA THR A 125 -20.66 33.79 13.98
C THR A 125 -19.94 32.96 15.04
N TYR A 126 -18.88 32.24 14.66
CA TYR A 126 -18.05 31.48 15.60
C TYR A 126 -17.36 32.40 16.61
N ALA A 127 -16.76 33.49 16.16
CA ALA A 127 -16.13 34.46 17.05
C ALA A 127 -17.15 35.11 18.01
N GLY A 128 -18.37 35.40 17.55
CA GLY A 128 -19.43 35.97 18.38
C GLY A 128 -19.90 35.05 19.51
N LEU A 129 -19.73 33.74 19.37
CA LEU A 129 -20.05 32.73 20.39
C LEU A 129 -18.80 32.18 21.10
N HIS A 130 -17.63 32.78 20.89
CA HIS A 130 -16.35 32.31 21.41
C HIS A 130 -16.08 30.82 21.07
N VAL A 131 -16.47 30.40 19.86
CA VAL A 131 -16.16 29.10 19.30
C VAL A 131 -14.92 29.25 18.43
N LEU A 132 -13.83 28.59 18.80
CA LEU A 132 -12.60 28.58 18.00
C LEU A 132 -12.54 27.29 17.17
N PRO A 133 -12.76 27.33 15.85
CA PRO A 133 -12.63 26.14 15.03
C PRO A 133 -11.15 25.75 14.86
N VAL A 134 -10.91 24.52 14.44
CA VAL A 134 -9.56 24.03 14.18
C VAL A 134 -9.03 24.64 12.88
N PHE A 135 -7.89 25.33 12.96
CA PHE A 135 -7.22 25.91 11.80
C PHE A 135 -5.89 25.24 11.47
N ILE A 136 -5.66 25.05 10.18
CA ILE A 136 -4.34 24.76 9.62
C ILE A 136 -4.06 25.70 8.45
N VAL A 137 -2.79 26.01 8.20
CA VAL A 137 -2.37 26.85 7.08
C VAL A 137 -1.67 25.98 6.04
N LEU A 138 -2.17 25.99 4.82
CA LEU A 138 -1.52 25.37 3.66
C LEU A 138 -0.82 26.44 2.85
N LYS A 139 0.50 26.43 2.81
CA LYS A 139 1.27 27.27 1.88
C LYS A 139 1.59 26.46 0.64
N ARG A 140 0.87 26.67 -0.47
CA ARG A 140 1.01 25.81 -1.67
C ARG A 140 2.43 25.71 -2.23
N HIS A 141 3.23 26.75 -2.07
CA HIS A 141 4.60 26.80 -2.58
C HIS A 141 5.61 26.05 -1.70
N GLU A 142 5.31 25.87 -0.41
CA GLU A 142 6.07 25.02 0.52
C GLU A 142 5.48 23.60 0.57
N GLY A 143 4.18 23.48 0.22
CA GLY A 143 3.32 22.29 0.31
C GLY A 143 3.35 21.58 1.66
N HIS A 144 3.62 22.34 2.72
CA HIS A 144 3.47 21.90 4.10
C HIS A 144 2.23 22.52 4.74
N PHE A 145 1.61 21.75 5.62
CA PHE A 145 0.59 22.24 6.55
C PHE A 145 1.25 22.74 7.82
N TYR A 146 0.79 23.88 8.31
CA TYR A 146 1.22 24.47 9.57
C TYR A 146 0.05 24.49 10.55
N GLY A 147 0.26 23.92 11.74
CA GLY A 147 -0.70 24.05 12.83
C GLY A 147 -0.76 25.49 13.34
N VAL A 148 -1.95 25.94 13.72
CA VAL A 148 -2.14 27.26 14.32
C VAL A 148 -2.19 27.11 15.84
N LYS A 149 -1.35 27.87 16.54
CA LYS A 149 -1.38 27.95 18.01
C LYS A 149 -2.10 29.22 18.42
N HIS A 150 -3.19 29.08 19.17
CA HIS A 150 -4.03 30.20 19.61
C HIS A 150 -3.68 30.72 21.02
N GLY A 151 -2.77 30.06 21.73
CA GLY A 151 -2.34 30.46 23.07
C GLY A 151 -3.49 30.46 24.08
N ASP A 152 -3.44 31.37 25.05
CA ASP A 152 -4.37 31.45 26.17
C ASP A 152 -5.83 31.69 25.74
N LEU A 153 -6.04 32.27 24.54
CA LEU A 153 -7.38 32.50 23.99
C LEU A 153 -8.17 31.19 23.87
N TYR A 154 -7.54 30.12 23.38
CA TYR A 154 -8.19 28.83 23.24
C TYR A 154 -8.61 28.26 24.59
N THR A 155 -7.69 28.27 25.56
CA THR A 155 -7.96 27.75 26.91
C THR A 155 -9.07 28.54 27.60
N ARG A 156 -9.06 29.87 27.46
CA ARG A 156 -10.11 30.74 28.01
C ARG A 156 -11.48 30.43 27.41
N TRP A 157 -11.58 30.40 26.08
CA TRP A 157 -12.85 30.16 25.39
C TRP A 157 -13.41 28.75 25.64
N GLN A 158 -12.53 27.78 25.90
CA GLN A 158 -12.92 26.43 26.32
C GLN A 158 -13.48 26.40 27.75
N ALA A 159 -12.97 27.25 28.66
CA ALA A 159 -13.40 27.32 30.05
C ALA A 159 -14.72 28.08 30.26
N GLU A 160 -15.05 29.02 29.38
CA GLU A 160 -16.30 29.77 29.43
C GLU A 160 -17.52 28.82 29.27
N GLY A 161 -18.46 28.89 30.21
CA GLY A 161 -19.64 28.04 30.22
C GLY A 161 -19.40 26.60 30.71
N ASP A 162 -18.16 26.24 31.08
CA ASP A 162 -17.81 24.92 31.64
C ASP A 162 -17.04 25.08 32.96
N LEU A 163 -17.79 25.09 34.07
CA LEU A 163 -17.24 25.33 35.40
C LEU A 163 -16.26 24.24 35.81
N THR A 164 -16.53 22.99 35.41
CA THR A 164 -15.69 21.85 35.75
C THR A 164 -14.33 21.99 35.07
N PHE A 165 -14.32 22.24 33.76
CA PHE A 165 -13.08 22.47 33.03
C PHE A 165 -12.30 23.68 33.54
N ALA A 166 -12.99 24.79 33.82
CA ALA A 166 -12.37 25.99 34.36
C ALA A 166 -11.65 25.71 35.68
N GLN A 167 -12.31 25.03 36.63
CA GLN A 167 -11.74 24.71 37.93
C GLN A 167 -10.59 23.70 37.85
N ASP A 168 -10.73 22.67 37.02
CA ASP A 168 -9.75 21.58 36.93
C ASP A 168 -8.47 21.99 36.19
N HIS A 169 -8.54 22.98 35.29
CA HIS A 169 -7.45 23.26 34.35
C HIS A 169 -7.00 24.73 34.27
N CYS A 170 -7.77 25.68 34.82
CA CYS A 170 -7.56 27.11 34.54
C CYS A 170 -7.29 27.99 35.77
N ALA A 171 -7.22 27.43 36.98
CA ALA A 171 -7.08 28.20 38.23
C ALA A 171 -5.85 29.12 38.29
N ASP A 172 -4.76 28.76 37.60
CA ASP A 172 -3.50 29.52 37.59
C ASP A 172 -3.49 30.69 36.58
N TYR A 173 -4.54 30.86 35.76
CA TYR A 173 -4.60 31.94 34.78
C TYR A 173 -5.17 33.24 35.39
N ASP A 174 -4.57 34.38 35.06
CA ASP A 174 -4.97 35.69 35.59
C ASP A 174 -6.45 36.06 35.31
N TRP A 175 -7.03 35.51 34.23
CA TRP A 175 -8.42 35.74 33.82
C TRP A 175 -9.44 34.77 34.45
N PHE A 176 -8.99 33.79 35.25
CA PHE A 176 -9.86 32.74 35.79
C PHE A 176 -11.06 33.31 36.56
N ASN A 177 -10.81 34.24 37.49
CA ASN A 177 -11.87 34.83 38.30
C ASN A 177 -12.88 35.63 37.47
N ASP A 178 -12.43 36.24 36.37
CA ASP A 178 -13.33 36.96 35.45
C ASP A 178 -14.29 36.00 34.74
N VAL A 179 -13.80 34.82 34.34
CA VAL A 179 -14.64 33.78 33.72
C VAL A 179 -15.66 33.26 34.72
N ILE A 180 -15.26 32.94 35.96
CA ILE A 180 -16.20 32.49 36.99
C ILE A 180 -17.27 33.55 37.28
N ALA A 181 -16.87 34.80 37.48
CA ALA A 181 -17.82 35.89 37.73
C ALA A 181 -18.80 36.09 36.56
N HIS A 182 -18.33 35.92 35.32
CA HIS A 182 -19.18 36.01 34.14
C HIS A 182 -20.20 34.87 34.05
N MET A 183 -19.81 33.64 34.43
CA MET A 183 -20.71 32.50 34.48
C MET A 183 -21.83 32.72 35.51
N ASP A 184 -21.45 33.17 36.72
CA ASP A 184 -22.41 33.47 37.79
C ASP A 184 -23.41 34.58 37.39
N ASP A 185 -22.95 35.66 36.75
CA ASP A 185 -23.83 36.74 36.25
C ASP A 185 -24.76 36.27 35.14
N SER A 186 -24.25 35.42 34.25
CA SER A 186 -25.01 34.93 33.09
C SER A 186 -26.10 33.93 33.49
N GLU A 187 -25.83 33.06 34.47
CA GLU A 187 -26.82 32.10 34.99
C GLU A 187 -28.04 32.83 35.57
N ALA A 188 -27.83 33.97 36.23
CA ALA A 188 -28.91 34.80 36.77
C ALA A 188 -29.79 35.48 35.69
N ARG A 189 -29.34 35.52 34.43
CA ARG A 189 -29.98 36.26 33.32
C ARG A 189 -30.49 35.34 32.19
N GLN A 190 -30.43 34.03 32.38
CA GLN A 190 -30.69 33.04 31.33
C GLN A 190 -32.17 32.91 30.94
N GLU A 191 -33.11 33.33 31.79
CA GLU A 191 -34.55 33.20 31.53
C GLU A 191 -34.96 33.91 30.21
N ASP A 192 -35.74 33.22 29.39
CA ASP A 192 -36.29 33.68 28.09
C ASP A 192 -35.28 33.94 26.95
N LEU A 193 -34.05 33.40 27.02
CA LEU A 193 -33.07 33.51 25.94
C LEU A 193 -33.38 32.58 24.75
N ASP A 194 -33.58 33.17 23.55
CA ASP A 194 -33.60 32.39 22.30
C ASP A 194 -32.18 32.25 21.72
N PRO A 195 -31.59 31.04 21.73
CA PRO A 195 -30.22 30.82 21.27
C PRO A 195 -30.04 31.08 19.77
N LEU A 196 -31.11 31.14 18.97
CA LEU A 196 -31.03 31.37 17.53
C LEU A 196 -30.92 32.85 17.15
N VAL A 197 -31.17 33.77 18.09
CA VAL A 197 -31.09 35.22 17.83
C VAL A 197 -29.66 35.70 18.10
N ASP A 198 -29.01 36.20 17.05
CA ASP A 198 -27.64 36.72 17.12
C ASP A 198 -27.63 38.17 17.63
N THR A 199 -27.40 38.35 18.93
CA THR A 199 -27.22 39.66 19.59
C THR A 199 -26.05 39.61 20.54
N ASP A 200 -25.34 40.72 20.71
CA ASP A 200 -24.18 40.79 21.62
C ASP A 200 -24.55 40.42 23.07
N GLU A 201 -25.71 40.87 23.54
CA GLU A 201 -26.21 40.55 24.89
C GLU A 201 -26.55 39.07 25.05
N GLY A 202 -27.29 38.49 24.09
CA GLY A 202 -27.61 37.07 24.13
C GLY A 202 -26.35 36.19 24.00
N ASN A 203 -25.40 36.58 23.16
CA ASN A 203 -24.14 35.88 23.00
C ASN A 203 -23.30 35.89 24.28
N ALA A 204 -23.23 37.03 24.99
CA ALA A 204 -22.55 37.10 26.28
C ALA A 204 -23.15 36.10 27.30
N ILE A 205 -24.48 36.05 27.40
CA ILE A 205 -25.17 35.09 28.29
C ILE A 205 -24.87 33.65 27.88
N LEU A 206 -24.93 33.32 26.58
CA LEU A 206 -24.60 31.98 26.07
C LEU A 206 -23.14 31.60 26.40
N ILE A 207 -22.19 32.52 26.25
CA ILE A 207 -20.78 32.30 26.58
C ILE A 207 -20.60 31.95 28.06
N GLY A 208 -21.38 32.56 28.96
CA GLY A 208 -21.30 32.26 30.40
C GLY A 208 -22.04 31.01 30.85
N THR A 209 -23.03 30.52 30.08
CA THR A 209 -23.94 29.46 30.54
C THR A 209 -23.87 28.16 29.75
N VAL A 210 -23.25 28.18 28.57
CA VAL A 210 -23.22 27.05 27.65
C VAL A 210 -21.77 26.71 27.31
N ASP A 211 -21.41 25.43 27.42
CA ASP A 211 -20.06 25.00 27.08
C ASP A 211 -19.73 25.27 25.59
N ARG A 212 -18.43 25.25 25.25
CA ARG A 212 -17.98 25.57 23.88
C ARG A 212 -18.59 24.63 22.83
N ARG A 213 -18.84 23.35 23.16
CA ARG A 213 -19.33 22.37 22.18
C ARG A 213 -20.78 22.66 21.82
N ASP A 214 -21.61 22.92 22.81
CA ASP A 214 -23.01 23.28 22.58
C ASP A 214 -23.13 24.65 21.89
N ARG A 215 -22.21 25.57 22.17
CA ARG A 215 -22.09 26.83 21.41
C ARG A 215 -21.77 26.62 19.92
N LEU A 216 -20.97 25.61 19.57
CA LEU A 216 -20.73 25.24 18.17
C LEU A 216 -22.02 24.74 17.49
N ASP A 217 -22.84 23.95 18.17
CA ASP A 217 -24.14 23.50 17.66
C ASP A 217 -25.10 24.68 17.44
N ILE A 218 -25.15 25.63 18.38
CA ILE A 218 -25.92 26.87 18.23
C ILE A 218 -25.43 27.67 17.01
N ALA A 219 -24.11 27.80 16.84
CA ALA A 219 -23.55 28.46 15.67
C ALA A 219 -23.96 27.76 14.36
N HIS A 220 -23.95 26.42 14.34
CA HIS A 220 -24.39 25.64 13.19
C HIS A 220 -25.87 25.85 12.89
N ASP A 221 -26.73 25.86 13.91
CA ASP A 221 -28.16 26.11 13.74
C ASP A 221 -28.44 27.52 13.17
N ARG A 222 -27.76 28.55 13.70
CA ARG A 222 -27.84 29.93 13.18
C ARG A 222 -27.42 30.02 11.72
N LEU A 223 -26.40 29.26 11.35
CA LEU A 223 -25.89 29.18 9.98
C LEU A 223 -26.68 28.20 9.09
N LYS A 224 -27.68 27.49 9.64
CA LYS A 224 -28.45 26.43 8.96
C LYS A 224 -27.58 25.29 8.43
N LEU A 225 -26.55 24.94 9.19
CA LEU A 225 -25.66 23.83 8.93
C LEU A 225 -26.12 22.60 9.73
N ALA A 226 -25.77 21.41 9.25
CA ALA A 226 -25.96 20.21 10.04
C ALA A 226 -25.08 20.29 11.30
N ARG A 227 -25.64 19.92 12.45
CA ARG A 227 -24.86 19.66 13.65
C ARG A 227 -23.97 18.45 13.43
N LEU A 228 -22.82 18.46 14.08
CA LEU A 228 -21.81 17.42 13.98
C LEU A 228 -21.94 16.52 15.21
N ASP A 229 -21.88 15.19 15.06
CA ASP A 229 -21.96 14.26 16.21
C ASP A 229 -20.78 14.47 17.17
N SER A 230 -21.00 14.56 18.48
CA SER A 230 -19.93 14.73 19.46
C SER A 230 -19.30 13.41 19.94
N CYS A 231 -19.85 12.26 19.55
CA CYS A 231 -19.35 10.95 19.99
C CYS A 231 -17.93 10.69 19.50
N SER A 232 -16.99 10.42 20.40
CA SER A 232 -15.60 10.12 20.04
C SER A 232 -15.50 8.92 19.09
N TYR A 233 -14.59 8.99 18.12
CA TYR A 233 -14.34 7.86 17.23
C TYR A 233 -13.57 6.75 17.97
N ASP A 234 -14.11 5.53 17.96
CA ASP A 234 -13.40 4.36 18.48
C ASP A 234 -12.38 3.87 17.45
N MET A 235 -11.10 4.11 17.74
CA MET A 235 -9.99 3.77 16.86
C MET A 235 -9.73 2.26 16.81
N ASP A 236 -10.10 1.49 17.83
CA ASP A 236 -9.88 0.05 17.89
C ASP A 236 -10.86 -0.69 16.96
N ILE A 237 -12.11 -0.22 16.88
CA ILE A 237 -13.10 -0.70 15.91
C ILE A 237 -12.60 -0.50 14.48
N LEU A 238 -12.08 0.70 14.18
CA LEU A 238 -11.56 1.01 12.84
C LEU A 238 -10.31 0.18 12.50
N ALA A 239 -9.39 0.00 13.45
CA ALA A 239 -8.15 -0.74 13.25
C ALA A 239 -8.41 -2.25 13.04
N GLY A 240 -9.34 -2.84 13.79
CA GLY A 240 -9.68 -4.26 13.69
C GLY A 240 -10.22 -4.69 12.32
N GLY A 241 -10.92 -3.77 11.62
CA GLY A 241 -11.52 -4.04 10.31
C GLY A 241 -10.58 -3.89 9.11
N LEU A 242 -9.41 -3.27 9.27
CA LEU A 242 -8.53 -2.91 8.13
C LEU A 242 -8.15 -4.13 7.29
N ARG A 243 -7.60 -5.16 7.92
CA ARG A 243 -7.15 -6.35 7.18
C ARG A 243 -8.28 -7.04 6.44
N ALA A 244 -9.43 -7.22 7.10
CA ALA A 244 -10.60 -7.85 6.50
C ALA A 244 -11.10 -7.06 5.30
N GLU A 245 -11.11 -5.73 5.41
CA GLU A 245 -11.52 -4.84 4.32
C GLU A 245 -10.53 -4.87 3.14
N GLY A 246 -9.22 -4.86 3.39
CA GLY A 246 -8.21 -5.00 2.34
C GLY A 246 -8.36 -6.32 1.57
N VAL A 247 -8.56 -7.43 2.28
CA VAL A 247 -8.83 -8.75 1.65
C VAL A 247 -10.11 -8.70 0.83
N ARG A 248 -11.19 -8.11 1.36
CA ARG A 248 -12.49 -8.00 0.67
C ARG A 248 -12.39 -7.18 -0.62
N LEU A 249 -11.71 -6.03 -0.57
CA LEU A 249 -11.51 -5.17 -1.74
C LEU A 249 -10.63 -5.85 -2.79
N GLN A 250 -9.58 -6.55 -2.36
CA GLN A 250 -8.77 -7.34 -3.26
C GLN A 250 -9.59 -8.47 -3.90
N ALA A 251 -10.44 -9.15 -3.14
CA ALA A 251 -11.35 -10.17 -3.66
C ALA A 251 -12.33 -9.61 -4.69
N LEU A 252 -12.83 -8.37 -4.49
CA LEU A 252 -13.70 -7.70 -5.45
C LEU A 252 -12.97 -7.28 -6.73
N ALA A 253 -11.80 -6.66 -6.60
CA ALA A 253 -10.93 -6.38 -7.75
C ALA A 253 -10.57 -7.67 -8.50
N ASN A 254 -10.39 -8.78 -7.77
CA ASN A 254 -10.12 -10.07 -8.36
C ASN A 254 -11.35 -10.69 -9.06
N LYS A 255 -12.57 -10.34 -8.64
CA LYS A 255 -13.87 -10.80 -9.20
C LYS A 255 -14.35 -9.97 -10.38
N SER A 256 -14.04 -8.67 -10.44
CA SER A 256 -14.36 -7.82 -11.60
C SER A 256 -13.52 -8.15 -12.84
N ASP A 257 -12.41 -8.89 -12.66
CA ASP A 257 -11.65 -9.58 -13.72
C ASP A 257 -12.06 -11.08 -13.91
N ALA A 258 -13.12 -11.51 -13.22
CA ALA A 258 -13.73 -12.85 -13.11
C ALA A 258 -12.95 -13.95 -12.33
N GLY A 259 -13.68 -14.61 -11.40
CA GLY A 259 -13.41 -15.98 -10.91
C GLY A 259 -12.63 -16.20 -9.60
N THR A 260 -13.37 -16.40 -8.50
CA THR A 260 -13.15 -17.15 -7.21
C THR A 260 -11.74 -17.45 -6.64
N GLU A 261 -11.57 -17.12 -5.34
CA GLU A 261 -10.39 -17.34 -4.47
C GLU A 261 -10.17 -18.80 -4.00
N VAL A 262 -8.90 -19.19 -3.81
CA VAL A 262 -8.48 -20.33 -2.97
C VAL A 262 -7.67 -19.84 -1.77
N ALA A 263 -8.13 -20.20 -0.57
CA ALA A 263 -7.50 -19.86 0.71
C ALA A 263 -6.29 -20.76 1.03
N GLY A 264 -5.17 -20.14 1.43
CA GLY A 264 -3.99 -20.85 1.94
C GLY A 264 -4.04 -21.05 3.47
N PRO A 265 -3.80 -22.27 3.99
CA PRO A 265 -3.74 -22.50 5.43
C PRO A 265 -2.36 -22.10 5.99
N SER A 266 -2.39 -21.26 7.03
CA SER A 266 -1.25 -21.00 7.92
C SER A 266 -1.07 -22.16 8.91
N GLY A 267 0.08 -22.81 8.88
CA GLY A 267 0.48 -23.81 9.87
C GLY A 267 1.89 -23.52 10.39
N ASN A 268 1.99 -23.10 11.65
CA ASN A 268 3.24 -22.86 12.34
C ASN A 268 3.63 -24.13 13.11
N CYS A 269 4.75 -24.76 12.73
CA CYS A 269 5.42 -25.79 13.54
C CYS A 269 6.92 -25.56 13.45
N ASP A 270 7.61 -25.45 14.57
CA ASP A 270 9.06 -25.36 14.66
C ASP A 270 9.62 -26.74 15.03
N HIS A 271 10.71 -27.15 14.34
CA HIS A 271 11.78 -28.07 14.74
C HIS A 271 12.47 -28.68 13.50
N GLY A 272 13.76 -28.33 13.29
CA GLY A 272 14.71 -29.11 12.49
C GLY A 272 14.67 -28.96 10.95
N GLY A 273 14.06 -27.91 10.42
CA GLY A 273 13.98 -27.64 8.97
C GLY A 273 15.18 -26.84 8.40
N PRO A 274 15.24 -26.68 7.06
CA PRO A 274 16.21 -25.81 6.38
C PRO A 274 16.21 -24.38 7.00
N PRO A 275 17.31 -23.62 6.86
CA PRO A 275 17.46 -22.33 7.54
C PRO A 275 16.28 -21.40 7.22
N ARG A 276 15.51 -21.02 8.24
CA ARG A 276 14.41 -20.06 8.14
C ARG A 276 14.97 -18.64 8.10
N GLY A 277 14.53 -17.83 7.14
CA GLY A 277 14.96 -16.44 6.95
C GLY A 277 16.03 -16.26 5.88
N ARG A 278 16.53 -15.02 5.73
CA ARG A 278 17.62 -14.68 4.80
C ARG A 278 18.98 -14.78 5.49
N ALA A 279 20.04 -15.00 4.71
CA ALA A 279 21.40 -14.86 5.23
C ALA A 279 21.66 -13.39 5.58
N SER A 280 22.30 -13.16 6.73
CA SER A 280 22.71 -11.82 7.13
C SER A 280 23.90 -11.34 6.29
N ILE A 281 23.89 -10.05 5.94
CA ILE A 281 25.04 -9.41 5.30
C ILE A 281 26.03 -8.88 6.33
N SER A 282 27.32 -8.88 5.98
CA SER A 282 28.32 -8.19 6.80
C SER A 282 28.21 -6.66 6.69
N GLN A 283 28.91 -5.92 7.56
CA GLN A 283 29.06 -4.45 7.41
C GLN A 283 29.64 -4.05 6.06
N GLN A 284 30.56 -4.89 5.58
CA GLN A 284 31.18 -4.80 4.28
C GLN A 284 30.20 -5.12 3.14
N GLY A 285 29.15 -5.91 3.39
CA GLY A 285 28.08 -6.20 2.44
C GLY A 285 27.24 -4.97 2.07
N ARG A 286 27.08 -3.98 2.97
CA ARG A 286 26.27 -2.78 2.73
C ARG A 286 26.65 -2.03 1.46
N VAL A 287 25.66 -1.73 0.61
CA VAL A 287 25.85 -1.07 -0.69
C VAL A 287 24.81 0.04 -0.85
N SER A 288 25.18 1.19 -1.41
CA SER A 288 24.21 2.24 -1.72
C SER A 288 23.33 1.84 -2.90
N TYR A 289 22.07 2.29 -2.89
CA TYR A 289 21.10 2.09 -3.97
C TYR A 289 21.69 2.34 -5.37
N GLN A 290 22.30 3.51 -5.59
CA GLN A 290 22.83 3.90 -6.91
C GLN A 290 23.93 2.94 -7.40
N VAL A 291 24.81 2.49 -6.49
CA VAL A 291 25.89 1.54 -6.83
C VAL A 291 25.30 0.18 -7.18
N LEU A 292 24.32 -0.31 -6.43
CA LEU A 292 23.71 -1.61 -6.74
C LEU A 292 22.98 -1.56 -8.08
N GLN A 293 22.21 -0.49 -8.33
CA GLN A 293 21.52 -0.30 -9.61
C GLN A 293 22.50 -0.30 -10.78
N ARG A 294 23.58 0.50 -10.72
CA ARG A 294 24.62 0.51 -11.77
C ARG A 294 25.28 -0.84 -12.00
N ILE A 295 25.51 -1.62 -10.93
CA ILE A 295 26.06 -2.98 -11.05
C ILE A 295 25.07 -3.91 -11.78
N LEU A 296 23.78 -3.78 -11.52
CA LEU A 296 22.75 -4.62 -12.13
C LEU A 296 22.47 -4.23 -13.59
N ASP A 297 22.62 -2.95 -13.93
CA ASP A 297 22.42 -2.41 -15.28
C ASP A 297 23.63 -2.57 -16.22
N SER A 298 24.80 -2.94 -15.69
CA SER A 298 26.00 -3.07 -16.53
C SER A 298 25.84 -4.18 -17.58
N GLU A 299 26.05 -3.85 -18.85
CA GLU A 299 26.05 -4.83 -19.94
C GLU A 299 27.25 -5.78 -19.83
N GLY A 300 26.98 -7.09 -19.96
CA GLY A 300 28.01 -8.13 -19.93
C GLY A 300 28.39 -8.61 -18.52
N GLN A 301 28.92 -9.83 -18.48
CA GLN A 301 29.39 -10.47 -17.24
C GLN A 301 30.81 -10.03 -16.85
N GLU A 302 31.47 -9.14 -17.61
CA GLU A 302 32.88 -8.80 -17.42
C GLU A 302 33.07 -7.79 -16.27
N PRO A 303 33.37 -8.26 -15.05
CA PRO A 303 33.37 -7.41 -13.86
C PRO A 303 34.57 -6.46 -13.88
N GLU A 304 35.54 -6.67 -14.76
CA GLU A 304 36.85 -6.04 -14.70
C GLU A 304 36.86 -4.60 -15.24
N LEU A 305 35.91 -4.30 -16.13
CA LEU A 305 35.75 -3.01 -16.81
C LEU A 305 34.83 -2.04 -16.05
N MET A 306 34.18 -2.50 -14.98
CA MET A 306 33.25 -1.69 -14.19
C MET A 306 33.93 -0.84 -13.11
N SER A 307 33.46 0.40 -12.95
CA SER A 307 33.85 1.30 -11.86
C SER A 307 33.60 0.68 -10.48
N ASP A 308 32.47 -0.03 -10.33
CA ASP A 308 32.01 -0.60 -9.06
C ASP A 308 32.48 -2.07 -8.84
N ARG A 309 33.48 -2.55 -9.61
CA ARG A 309 33.95 -3.95 -9.60
C ARG A 309 34.33 -4.52 -8.24
N ARG A 310 34.95 -3.71 -7.38
CA ARG A 310 35.35 -4.14 -6.03
C ARG A 310 34.10 -4.43 -5.20
N LYS A 311 33.06 -3.61 -5.36
CA LYS A 311 31.79 -3.78 -4.68
C LYS A 311 31.04 -5.00 -5.20
N LEU A 312 30.95 -5.21 -6.52
CA LEU A 312 30.36 -6.43 -7.08
C LEU A 312 31.05 -7.69 -6.51
N ARG A 313 32.39 -7.76 -6.50
CA ARG A 313 33.11 -8.92 -5.93
C ARG A 313 32.75 -9.15 -4.46
N GLN A 314 32.58 -8.09 -3.69
CA GLN A 314 32.16 -8.17 -2.30
C GLN A 314 30.73 -8.71 -2.15
N LEU A 315 29.77 -8.24 -2.95
CA LEU A 315 28.39 -8.75 -2.95
C LEU A 315 28.32 -10.22 -3.39
N CYS A 316 29.11 -10.61 -4.38
CA CYS A 316 29.25 -12.01 -4.76
C CYS A 316 29.80 -12.87 -3.61
N ASN A 317 30.79 -12.37 -2.86
CA ASN A 317 31.33 -13.09 -1.70
C ASN A 317 30.29 -13.27 -0.60
N GLU A 318 29.42 -12.28 -0.34
CA GLU A 318 28.28 -12.43 0.59
C GLU A 318 27.35 -13.58 0.14
N ASN A 319 27.00 -13.62 -1.16
CA ASN A 319 26.20 -14.72 -1.72
C ASN A 319 26.90 -16.08 -1.64
N THR A 320 28.21 -16.15 -1.92
CA THR A 320 28.99 -17.40 -1.81
C THR A 320 29.07 -17.89 -0.37
N ALA A 321 29.24 -16.98 0.61
CA ALA A 321 29.23 -17.32 2.02
C ALA A 321 27.85 -17.81 2.49
N ALA A 322 26.77 -17.16 2.01
CA ALA A 322 25.40 -17.61 2.23
C ALA A 322 25.17 -19.00 1.64
N LEU A 323 25.55 -19.23 0.38
CA LEU A 323 25.42 -20.53 -0.29
C LEU A 323 26.16 -21.63 0.48
N HIS A 324 27.40 -21.39 0.91
CA HIS A 324 28.16 -22.32 1.74
C HIS A 324 27.41 -22.64 3.04
N THR A 325 26.89 -21.62 3.72
CA THR A 325 26.11 -21.79 4.96
C THR A 325 24.85 -22.62 4.71
N TRP A 326 24.12 -22.34 3.64
CA TRP A 326 22.89 -23.03 3.29
C TRP A 326 23.13 -24.51 2.97
N LEU A 327 24.15 -24.83 2.16
CA LEU A 327 24.50 -26.21 1.82
C LEU A 327 24.86 -27.05 3.05
N HIS A 328 25.63 -26.47 3.98
CA HIS A 328 26.06 -27.17 5.19
C HIS A 328 24.96 -27.28 6.26
N ARG A 329 24.07 -26.29 6.37
CA ARG A 329 22.94 -26.31 7.31
C ARG A 329 21.76 -27.16 6.82
N GLY A 330 21.45 -27.11 5.53
CA GLY A 330 20.34 -27.85 4.92
C GLY A 330 20.61 -29.35 4.74
N ARG A 331 21.86 -29.80 4.93
CA ARG A 331 22.30 -31.19 4.75
C ARG A 331 21.77 -31.80 3.43
N ILE A 332 21.97 -31.13 2.30
CA ILE A 332 21.58 -31.66 0.98
C ILE A 332 22.79 -32.42 0.41
N PRO A 333 22.92 -33.74 0.65
CA PRO A 333 24.19 -34.45 0.44
C PRO A 333 24.50 -34.58 -1.05
N ARG A 334 23.47 -34.59 -1.90
CA ARG A 334 23.59 -34.60 -3.36
C ARG A 334 24.29 -33.34 -3.88
N LEU A 335 23.86 -32.15 -3.44
CA LEU A 335 24.45 -30.87 -3.88
C LEU A 335 25.87 -30.68 -3.33
N LEU A 336 26.14 -31.15 -2.11
CA LEU A 336 27.48 -31.14 -1.53
C LEU A 336 28.49 -31.98 -2.35
N ALA A 337 28.03 -33.08 -2.98
CA ALA A 337 28.88 -33.91 -3.82
C ALA A 337 29.24 -33.25 -5.17
N ILE A 338 28.40 -32.33 -5.66
CA ILE A 338 28.58 -31.63 -6.95
C ILE A 338 29.52 -30.42 -6.81
N ALA A 339 29.61 -29.83 -5.62
CA ALA A 339 30.56 -28.78 -5.28
C ALA A 339 31.58 -29.22 -4.23
N PRO A 340 32.43 -30.24 -4.50
CA PRO A 340 33.46 -30.67 -3.57
C PRO A 340 34.57 -29.62 -3.55
N GLY A 341 34.51 -28.68 -2.61
CA GLY A 341 35.49 -27.61 -2.53
C GLY A 341 35.22 -26.62 -1.41
N ARG A 342 36.25 -25.82 -1.07
CA ARG A 342 36.21 -24.84 0.01
C ARG A 342 35.29 -23.63 -0.27
N GLN A 343 34.86 -23.46 -1.52
CA GLN A 343 33.88 -22.43 -1.94
C GLN A 343 32.91 -23.00 -2.98
N PRO A 344 31.60 -23.10 -2.68
CA PRO A 344 30.61 -23.58 -3.62
C PRO A 344 30.32 -22.53 -4.71
N ASN A 345 30.10 -23.01 -5.94
CA ASN A 345 29.75 -22.15 -7.07
C ASN A 345 28.29 -22.42 -7.47
N LEU A 346 27.44 -21.40 -7.36
CA LEU A 346 26.01 -21.47 -7.70
C LEU A 346 25.79 -22.03 -9.12
N LEU A 347 26.55 -21.55 -10.10
CA LEU A 347 26.38 -21.93 -11.52
C LEU A 347 26.59 -23.42 -11.76
N ARG A 348 27.45 -24.07 -10.95
CA ARG A 348 27.67 -25.53 -11.04
C ARG A 348 26.50 -26.34 -10.48
N LEU A 349 25.75 -25.76 -9.54
CA LEU A 349 24.59 -26.40 -8.92
C LEU A 349 23.31 -26.18 -9.73
N MET A 350 23.26 -25.14 -10.58
CA MET A 350 22.06 -24.76 -11.32
C MET A 350 21.40 -25.90 -12.11
N PRO A 351 22.10 -26.79 -12.84
CA PRO A 351 21.44 -27.87 -13.56
C PRO A 351 20.59 -28.78 -12.66
N GLU A 352 21.06 -29.04 -11.45
CA GLU A 352 20.37 -29.89 -10.47
C GLU A 352 19.30 -29.10 -9.72
N LEU A 353 19.55 -27.82 -9.44
CA LEU A 353 18.55 -26.91 -8.85
C LEU A 353 17.37 -26.64 -9.79
N LEU A 354 17.60 -26.57 -11.10
CA LEU A 354 16.52 -26.42 -12.09
C LEU A 354 15.66 -27.68 -12.21
N ALA A 355 16.23 -28.85 -11.89
CA ALA A 355 15.46 -30.10 -11.79
C ALA A 355 14.64 -30.18 -10.50
N ASP A 356 15.04 -29.47 -9.44
CA ASP A 356 14.33 -29.37 -8.17
C ASP A 356 14.06 -27.90 -7.81
N ARG A 357 13.06 -27.31 -8.47
CA ARG A 357 12.70 -25.89 -8.33
C ARG A 357 12.34 -25.49 -6.90
N ARG A 358 11.78 -26.40 -6.11
CA ARG A 358 11.50 -26.12 -4.69
C ARG A 358 12.80 -25.79 -3.96
N THR A 359 13.83 -26.61 -4.16
CA THR A 359 15.16 -26.38 -3.57
C THR A 359 15.81 -25.10 -4.12
N LEU A 360 15.60 -24.78 -5.41
CA LEU A 360 16.04 -23.51 -6.00
C LEU A 360 15.35 -22.29 -5.34
N HIS A 361 14.04 -22.33 -5.15
CA HIS A 361 13.28 -21.27 -4.48
C HIS A 361 13.72 -21.11 -3.02
N GLU A 362 13.92 -22.21 -2.29
CA GLU A 362 14.43 -22.18 -0.92
C GLU A 362 15.82 -21.53 -0.83
N LEU A 363 16.70 -21.78 -1.82
CA LEU A 363 18.01 -21.13 -1.90
C LEU A 363 17.88 -19.63 -2.21
N PHE A 364 17.09 -19.24 -3.21
CA PHE A 364 16.91 -17.83 -3.58
C PHE A 364 16.22 -17.00 -2.49
N ALA A 365 15.31 -17.64 -1.74
CA ALA A 365 14.73 -17.07 -0.53
C ALA A 365 15.77 -16.87 0.59
N PHE A 366 16.82 -17.69 0.63
CA PHE A 366 17.89 -17.57 1.63
C PHE A 366 18.98 -16.55 1.24
N LEU A 367 19.27 -16.36 -0.05
CA LEU A 367 20.34 -15.45 -0.50
C LEU A 367 20.09 -13.98 -0.11
N PRO A 368 21.13 -13.22 0.26
CA PRO A 368 21.00 -11.80 0.57
C PRO A 368 20.84 -10.93 -0.67
N TYR A 369 21.66 -11.15 -1.71
CA TYR A 369 21.62 -10.40 -2.98
C TYR A 369 21.18 -11.29 -4.13
N LEU A 370 19.92 -11.70 -4.11
CA LEU A 370 19.29 -12.55 -5.13
C LEU A 370 19.30 -11.90 -6.54
N GLU A 371 19.20 -10.57 -6.63
CA GLU A 371 19.34 -9.84 -7.91
C GLU A 371 20.75 -10.02 -8.49
N ILE A 372 21.78 -10.00 -7.64
CA ILE A 372 23.16 -10.27 -8.05
C ILE A 372 23.34 -11.72 -8.46
N ALA A 373 22.70 -12.66 -7.74
CA ALA A 373 22.78 -14.08 -8.07
C ALA A 373 22.23 -14.38 -9.47
N VAL A 374 21.08 -13.79 -9.84
CA VAL A 374 20.52 -13.93 -11.19
C VAL A 374 21.31 -13.16 -12.24
N LYS A 375 21.81 -11.95 -11.93
CA LYS A 375 22.67 -11.15 -12.82
C LYS A 375 23.93 -11.89 -13.24
N MET A 376 24.49 -12.70 -12.34
CA MET A 376 25.71 -13.49 -12.62
C MET A 376 25.42 -14.78 -13.39
N MET A 377 24.17 -15.13 -13.67
CA MET A 377 23.84 -16.28 -14.51
C MET A 377 23.99 -15.96 -16.00
N PRO A 378 24.34 -16.95 -16.84
CA PRO A 378 24.17 -16.84 -18.28
C PRO A 378 22.70 -16.57 -18.63
N GLY A 379 22.43 -15.64 -19.56
CA GLY A 379 21.05 -15.27 -19.93
C GLY A 379 20.19 -16.46 -20.36
N GLY A 380 20.74 -17.39 -21.15
CA GLY A 380 20.03 -18.62 -21.54
C GLY A 380 19.63 -19.52 -20.37
N MET A 381 20.41 -19.52 -19.27
CA MET A 381 20.07 -20.26 -18.06
C MET A 381 18.97 -19.58 -17.25
N ALA A 382 18.99 -18.25 -17.15
CA ALA A 382 17.91 -17.49 -16.53
C ALA A 382 16.61 -17.66 -17.31
N LEU A 383 16.63 -17.55 -18.64
CA LEU A 383 15.44 -17.79 -19.47
C LEU A 383 14.94 -19.24 -19.39
N GLN A 384 15.82 -20.23 -19.27
CA GLN A 384 15.43 -21.60 -19.01
C GLN A 384 14.70 -21.74 -17.67
N TRP A 385 15.19 -21.07 -16.62
CA TRP A 385 14.50 -21.01 -15.33
C TRP A 385 13.10 -20.39 -15.49
N GLY A 386 13.00 -19.24 -16.15
CA GLY A 386 11.72 -18.58 -16.39
C GLY A 386 10.74 -19.44 -17.20
N GLU A 387 11.21 -20.20 -18.20
CA GLU A 387 10.36 -21.16 -18.93
C GLU A 387 9.80 -22.26 -18.00
N LEU A 388 10.60 -22.71 -17.04
CA LEU A 388 10.16 -23.69 -16.05
C LEU A 388 9.15 -23.10 -15.05
N GLU A 389 9.30 -21.83 -14.64
CA GLU A 389 8.31 -21.16 -13.78
C GLU A 389 6.98 -20.95 -14.52
N VAL A 390 7.02 -20.57 -15.80
CA VAL A 390 5.81 -20.51 -16.65
C VAL A 390 5.11 -21.86 -16.72
N TYR A 391 5.87 -22.95 -16.90
CA TYR A 391 5.31 -24.30 -16.93
C TYR A 391 4.64 -24.67 -15.61
N ASP A 392 5.22 -24.30 -14.47
CA ASP A 392 4.60 -24.58 -13.16
C ASP A 392 3.32 -23.78 -12.95
N ALA A 393 3.34 -22.49 -13.29
CA ALA A 393 2.13 -21.66 -13.26
C ALA A 393 1.00 -22.27 -14.11
N GLN A 394 1.32 -22.79 -15.30
CA GLN A 394 0.36 -23.46 -16.17
C GLN A 394 -0.17 -24.76 -15.56
N VAL A 395 0.70 -25.58 -14.99
CA VAL A 395 0.32 -26.85 -14.36
C VAL A 395 -0.54 -26.61 -13.12
N ASP A 396 -0.20 -25.61 -12.30
CA ASP A 396 -0.95 -25.27 -11.10
C ASP A 396 -2.31 -24.68 -11.45
N ALA A 397 -2.39 -23.81 -12.46
CA ALA A 397 -3.68 -23.32 -12.99
C ALA A 397 -4.60 -24.48 -13.45
N LEU A 398 -4.06 -25.53 -14.08
CA LEU A 398 -4.86 -26.71 -14.42
C LEU A 398 -5.33 -27.49 -13.19
N ARG A 399 -4.49 -27.60 -12.16
CA ARG A 399 -4.85 -28.27 -10.89
C ARG A 399 -5.94 -27.49 -10.15
N GLU A 400 -5.86 -26.16 -10.15
CA GLU A 400 -6.87 -25.29 -9.55
C GLU A 400 -8.23 -25.49 -10.21
N VAL A 401 -8.30 -25.48 -11.55
CA VAL A 401 -9.55 -25.75 -12.29
C VAL A 401 -10.13 -27.13 -11.96
N ILE A 402 -9.28 -28.14 -11.78
CA ILE A 402 -9.73 -29.51 -11.43
C ILE A 402 -10.28 -29.56 -9.99
N ALA A 403 -9.71 -28.77 -9.09
CA ALA A 403 -10.10 -28.71 -7.67
C ALA A 403 -11.33 -27.84 -7.42
N ASP A 404 -11.60 -26.88 -8.31
CA ASP A 404 -12.75 -25.99 -8.20
C ASP A 404 -14.08 -26.74 -8.43
N ALA A 405 -14.93 -26.72 -7.39
CA ALA A 405 -16.23 -27.37 -7.40
C ALA A 405 -17.25 -26.68 -8.31
N ALA A 406 -17.01 -25.41 -8.68
CA ALA A 406 -17.84 -24.67 -9.63
C ALA A 406 -17.57 -25.08 -11.09
N THR A 407 -16.45 -25.76 -11.36
CA THR A 407 -16.08 -26.21 -12.70
C THR A 407 -17.00 -27.34 -13.18
N GLY A 408 -17.60 -27.18 -14.36
CA GLY A 408 -18.42 -28.22 -14.97
C GLY A 408 -17.63 -29.49 -15.33
N ASN A 409 -18.28 -30.66 -15.24
CA ASN A 409 -17.64 -31.98 -15.45
C ASN A 409 -16.79 -32.09 -16.74
N LEU A 410 -17.23 -31.47 -17.83
CA LEU A 410 -16.52 -31.48 -19.12
C LEU A 410 -15.18 -30.73 -19.05
N ALA A 411 -15.12 -29.58 -18.38
CA ALA A 411 -13.90 -28.81 -18.20
C ALA A 411 -12.94 -29.55 -17.25
N THR A 412 -13.45 -30.12 -16.17
CA THR A 412 -12.67 -30.92 -15.22
C THR A 412 -12.02 -32.14 -15.88
N GLU A 413 -12.77 -32.91 -16.68
CA GLU A 413 -12.25 -34.08 -17.40
C GLU A 413 -11.22 -33.68 -18.48
N TYR A 414 -11.47 -32.57 -19.17
CA TYR A 414 -10.54 -32.00 -20.14
C TYR A 414 -9.22 -31.61 -19.48
N CYS A 415 -9.26 -30.87 -18.36
CA CYS A 415 -8.08 -30.50 -17.59
C CYS A 415 -7.33 -31.71 -17.04
N ARG A 416 -8.01 -32.77 -16.57
CA ARG A 416 -7.35 -34.00 -16.10
C ARG A 416 -6.57 -34.70 -17.21
N THR A 417 -7.16 -34.80 -18.40
CA THR A 417 -6.53 -35.43 -19.57
C THR A 417 -5.34 -34.59 -20.05
N TRP A 418 -5.49 -33.27 -20.06
CA TRP A 418 -4.41 -32.37 -20.42
C TRP A 418 -3.27 -32.40 -19.41
N LEU A 419 -3.57 -32.33 -18.11
CA LEU A 419 -2.60 -32.44 -17.03
C LEU A 419 -1.81 -33.74 -17.13
N ALA A 420 -2.47 -34.87 -17.39
CA ALA A 420 -1.80 -36.15 -17.61
C ALA A 420 -0.87 -36.12 -18.84
N ALA A 421 -1.27 -35.43 -19.91
CA ALA A 421 -0.46 -35.30 -21.12
C ALA A 421 0.76 -34.39 -20.95
N CYS A 422 0.67 -33.34 -20.13
CA CYS A 422 1.76 -32.38 -19.89
C CYS A 422 2.58 -32.67 -18.62
N THR A 423 2.36 -33.78 -17.93
CA THR A 423 3.19 -34.23 -16.79
C THR A 423 3.82 -35.59 -17.04
N SER A 424 3.73 -36.08 -18.27
CA SER A 424 4.10 -37.44 -18.68
C SER A 424 5.58 -37.77 -18.53
N ALA A 425 6.46 -36.76 -18.58
CA ALA A 425 7.90 -36.90 -18.51
C ALA A 425 8.55 -35.85 -17.58
N GLY A 426 7.87 -35.52 -16.47
CA GLY A 426 8.45 -34.74 -15.38
C GLY A 426 8.85 -33.29 -15.74
N GLY A 427 8.11 -32.64 -16.65
CA GLY A 427 8.39 -31.27 -17.05
C GLY A 427 9.41 -31.14 -18.19
N SER A 428 9.57 -32.21 -18.97
CA SER A 428 10.39 -32.23 -20.19
C SER A 428 10.03 -31.13 -21.19
N THR A 429 10.88 -30.86 -22.19
CA THR A 429 10.56 -29.89 -23.26
C THR A 429 9.23 -30.20 -23.96
N ARG A 430 8.90 -31.49 -24.15
CA ARG A 430 7.61 -31.92 -24.70
C ARG A 430 6.47 -31.52 -23.77
N ASP A 431 6.58 -31.81 -22.49
CA ASP A 431 5.56 -31.47 -21.48
C ASP A 431 5.30 -29.96 -21.45
N ARG A 432 6.36 -29.14 -21.51
CA ARG A 432 6.26 -27.67 -21.58
C ARG A 432 5.59 -27.19 -22.86
N GLN A 433 5.88 -27.82 -24.00
CA GLN A 433 5.20 -27.52 -25.27
C GLN A 433 3.71 -27.82 -25.22
N VAL A 434 3.32 -28.94 -24.60
CA VAL A 434 1.92 -29.34 -24.44
C VAL A 434 1.20 -28.42 -23.43
N ALA A 435 1.87 -28.01 -22.35
CA ALA A 435 1.29 -27.11 -21.34
C ALA A 435 1.02 -25.70 -21.89
N ARG A 436 1.88 -25.18 -22.78
CA ARG A 436 1.71 -23.82 -23.35
C ARG A 436 0.84 -23.76 -24.61
N GLU A 437 0.26 -24.86 -25.05
CA GLU A 437 -0.45 -24.96 -26.34
C GLU A 437 -1.66 -24.00 -26.39
N PRO A 438 -1.63 -22.94 -27.22
CA PRO A 438 -2.64 -21.87 -27.17
C PRO A 438 -4.07 -22.35 -27.46
N ASP A 439 -4.22 -23.29 -28.37
CA ASP A 439 -5.53 -23.84 -28.74
C ASP A 439 -6.18 -24.60 -27.58
N ARG A 440 -5.37 -25.23 -26.72
CA ARG A 440 -5.88 -25.93 -25.54
C ARG A 440 -6.41 -24.99 -24.49
N TRP A 441 -5.71 -23.88 -24.25
CA TRP A 441 -6.16 -22.82 -23.35
C TRP A 441 -7.42 -22.13 -23.90
N ARG A 442 -7.46 -21.81 -25.21
CA ARG A 442 -8.66 -21.24 -25.84
C ARG A 442 -9.87 -22.17 -25.70
N ARG A 443 -9.65 -23.47 -25.86
CA ARG A 443 -10.71 -24.47 -25.64
C ARG A 443 -11.15 -24.53 -24.17
N LEU A 444 -10.22 -24.40 -23.21
CA LEU A 444 -10.56 -24.36 -21.79
C LEU A 444 -11.44 -23.13 -21.48
N THR A 445 -11.07 -21.94 -21.96
CA THR A 445 -11.89 -20.72 -21.80
C THR A 445 -13.29 -20.88 -22.40
N GLY A 446 -13.44 -21.63 -23.50
CA GLY A 446 -14.75 -21.95 -24.07
C GLY A 446 -15.58 -22.95 -23.24
N LEU A 447 -14.95 -23.77 -22.41
CA LEU A 447 -15.61 -24.74 -21.52
C LEU A 447 -15.86 -24.18 -20.11
N TYR A 448 -15.04 -23.23 -19.68
CA TYR A 448 -15.10 -22.54 -18.40
C TYR A 448 -14.72 -21.07 -18.62
N LEU A 449 -15.73 -20.19 -18.67
CA LEU A 449 -15.55 -18.78 -19.00
C LEU A 449 -14.60 -18.07 -18.03
N ASP A 450 -14.66 -18.45 -16.75
CA ASP A 450 -13.82 -17.91 -15.68
C ASP A 450 -12.48 -18.66 -15.55
N GLY A 451 -12.10 -19.45 -16.56
CA GLY A 451 -10.88 -20.25 -16.56
C GLY A 451 -9.60 -19.40 -16.67
N PRO A 452 -8.51 -19.81 -16.00
CA PRO A 452 -7.25 -19.10 -16.05
C PRO A 452 -6.65 -19.08 -17.46
N THR A 453 -5.86 -18.04 -17.77
CA THR A 453 -5.12 -17.94 -19.02
C THR A 453 -3.63 -18.21 -18.79
N GLY A 454 -3.18 -19.42 -19.09
CA GLY A 454 -1.76 -19.79 -18.98
C GLY A 454 -0.93 -19.47 -20.24
N VAL A 455 -1.53 -18.90 -21.28
CA VAL A 455 -0.85 -18.58 -22.55
C VAL A 455 -0.13 -17.25 -22.44
N CYS A 456 1.10 -17.19 -22.94
CA CYS A 456 1.78 -15.93 -23.17
C CYS A 456 0.93 -15.05 -24.12
N PRO A 457 0.51 -13.84 -23.71
CA PRO A 457 -0.19 -12.92 -24.59
C PRO A 457 0.58 -12.70 -25.91
N ALA A 458 -0.14 -12.55 -27.01
CA ALA A 458 0.45 -12.52 -28.36
C ALA A 458 1.34 -11.29 -28.61
N ASP A 459 1.15 -10.24 -27.82
CA ASP A 459 1.85 -8.96 -27.86
C ASP A 459 3.03 -8.89 -26.87
N ILE A 460 3.22 -9.91 -26.03
CA ILE A 460 4.37 -10.03 -25.13
C ILE A 460 5.39 -10.97 -25.76
N GLU A 461 6.64 -10.53 -25.85
CA GLU A 461 7.72 -11.39 -26.32
C GLU A 461 7.98 -12.56 -25.37
N ALA A 462 8.32 -13.72 -25.94
CA ALA A 462 8.48 -14.95 -25.16
C ALA A 462 9.55 -14.86 -24.06
N ASP A 463 10.61 -14.07 -24.28
CA ASP A 463 11.66 -13.89 -23.28
C ASP A 463 11.23 -12.92 -22.17
N CYS A 464 10.51 -11.84 -22.50
CA CYS A 464 9.86 -10.97 -21.52
C CYS A 464 8.89 -11.75 -20.63
N TRP A 465 8.10 -12.68 -21.20
CA TRP A 465 7.18 -13.54 -20.45
C TRP A 465 7.90 -14.43 -19.44
N LYS A 466 9.06 -14.99 -19.82
CA LYS A 466 9.90 -15.80 -18.92
C LYS A 466 10.49 -14.94 -17.81
N VAL A 467 11.00 -13.75 -18.13
CA VAL A 467 11.55 -12.82 -17.13
C VAL A 467 10.48 -12.42 -16.13
N LEU A 468 9.27 -12.10 -16.58
CA LEU A 468 8.15 -11.74 -15.72
C LEU A 468 7.86 -12.82 -14.66
N HIS A 469 7.96 -14.09 -15.04
CA HIS A 469 7.77 -15.22 -14.12
C HIS A 469 8.95 -15.45 -13.17
N LEU A 470 10.12 -14.83 -13.42
CA LEU A 470 11.24 -14.87 -12.49
C LEU A 470 11.15 -13.81 -11.40
N LEU A 471 10.51 -12.66 -11.68
CA LEU A 471 10.47 -11.52 -10.75
C LEU A 471 10.07 -11.89 -9.30
N PRO A 472 9.07 -12.78 -9.06
CA PRO A 472 8.72 -13.21 -7.71
C PRO A 472 9.88 -13.84 -6.92
N HIS A 473 10.84 -14.44 -7.61
CA HIS A 473 11.95 -15.17 -7.03
C HIS A 473 13.25 -14.36 -7.01
N VAL A 474 13.34 -13.33 -7.87
CA VAL A 474 14.58 -12.58 -8.11
C VAL A 474 14.47 -11.07 -7.85
N ALA A 475 13.34 -10.57 -7.37
CA ALA A 475 13.21 -9.20 -6.87
C ALA A 475 13.03 -9.21 -5.35
N TRP A 476 13.96 -8.60 -4.60
CA TRP A 476 13.92 -8.67 -3.14
C TRP A 476 12.62 -8.10 -2.60
N SER A 477 12.15 -6.99 -3.15
CA SER A 477 10.93 -6.31 -2.73
C SER A 477 9.63 -6.94 -3.24
N TRP A 478 9.66 -7.96 -4.12
CA TRP A 478 8.44 -8.40 -4.83
C TRP A 478 7.24 -8.64 -3.90
N ALA A 479 7.44 -9.43 -2.86
CA ALA A 479 6.38 -9.83 -1.92
C ALA A 479 5.72 -8.66 -1.17
N ILE A 480 6.40 -7.51 -1.10
CA ILE A 480 5.89 -6.29 -0.44
C ILE A 480 5.49 -5.20 -1.44
N THR A 481 5.62 -5.46 -2.75
CA THR A 481 5.00 -4.61 -3.78
C THR A 481 3.49 -4.91 -3.87
N PRO A 482 2.68 -4.00 -4.46
CA PRO A 482 1.28 -4.28 -4.79
C PRO A 482 1.08 -5.55 -5.64
N TRP A 483 2.11 -6.00 -6.35
CA TRP A 483 2.06 -7.16 -7.26
C TRP A 483 2.42 -8.48 -6.59
N GLY A 484 2.98 -8.42 -5.37
CA GLY A 484 3.51 -9.59 -4.66
C GLY A 484 2.46 -10.68 -4.37
N GLN A 485 1.18 -10.32 -4.44
CA GLN A 485 0.05 -11.21 -4.17
C GLN A 485 -0.71 -11.61 -5.46
N THR A 486 -0.28 -11.14 -6.63
CA THR A 486 -0.93 -11.46 -7.89
C THR A 486 -0.62 -12.90 -8.30
N ALA A 487 -1.66 -13.67 -8.65
CA ALA A 487 -1.49 -15.02 -9.16
C ALA A 487 -0.75 -15.03 -10.52
N ALA A 488 0.09 -16.04 -10.76
CA ALA A 488 0.93 -16.12 -11.96
C ALA A 488 0.12 -16.10 -13.27
N GLY A 489 -1.09 -16.68 -13.27
CA GLY A 489 -2.02 -16.63 -14.40
C GLY A 489 -2.52 -15.21 -14.77
N ARG A 490 -2.19 -14.19 -13.97
CA ARG A 490 -2.56 -12.79 -14.19
C ARG A 490 -1.37 -11.89 -14.52
N PHE A 491 -0.18 -12.46 -14.69
CA PHE A 491 1.03 -11.69 -14.98
C PHE A 491 0.94 -10.91 -16.29
N GLY A 492 0.19 -11.40 -17.30
CA GLY A 492 -0.07 -10.64 -18.53
C GLY A 492 -0.67 -9.26 -18.24
N GLY A 493 -1.70 -9.21 -17.38
CA GLY A 493 -2.31 -7.95 -16.95
C GLY A 493 -1.33 -7.03 -16.22
N LEU A 494 -0.45 -7.59 -15.37
CA LEU A 494 0.60 -6.79 -14.70
C LEU A 494 1.57 -6.16 -15.69
N TYR A 495 1.98 -6.90 -16.72
CA TYR A 495 2.87 -6.42 -17.76
C TYR A 495 2.28 -5.20 -18.47
N HIS A 496 0.99 -5.26 -18.84
CA HIS A 496 0.29 -4.17 -19.51
C HIS A 496 -0.05 -2.99 -18.60
N ALA A 497 -0.43 -3.26 -17.36
CA ALA A 497 -0.87 -2.24 -16.42
C ALA A 497 0.29 -1.43 -15.81
N HIS A 498 1.51 -1.99 -15.77
CA HIS A 498 2.63 -1.39 -15.06
C HIS A 498 3.86 -1.21 -15.96
N PRO A 499 4.09 0.02 -16.49
CA PRO A 499 5.22 0.30 -17.38
C PRO A 499 6.60 -0.06 -16.81
N ILE A 500 6.77 0.03 -15.49
CA ILE A 500 8.01 -0.38 -14.82
C ILE A 500 8.27 -1.89 -14.91
N ILE A 501 7.23 -2.72 -14.85
CA ILE A 501 7.35 -4.18 -15.01
C ILE A 501 7.70 -4.49 -16.47
N GLN A 502 6.98 -3.87 -17.41
CA GLN A 502 7.24 -3.99 -18.83
C GLN A 502 8.70 -3.65 -19.16
N ARG A 503 9.17 -2.46 -18.77
CA ARG A 503 10.55 -2.01 -19.02
C ARG A 503 11.57 -2.95 -18.41
N VAL A 504 11.38 -3.41 -17.17
CA VAL A 504 12.29 -4.40 -16.55
C VAL A 504 12.36 -5.67 -17.39
N CYS A 505 11.22 -6.20 -17.84
CA CYS A 505 11.20 -7.43 -18.62
C CYS A 505 11.93 -7.26 -19.95
N GLU A 506 11.69 -6.15 -20.65
CA GLU A 506 12.36 -5.82 -21.92
C GLU A 506 13.87 -5.62 -21.73
N GLN A 507 14.28 -4.82 -20.75
CA GLN A 507 15.69 -4.54 -20.46
C GLN A 507 16.47 -5.78 -20.02
N VAL A 508 15.85 -6.67 -19.24
CA VAL A 508 16.47 -7.94 -18.85
C VAL A 508 16.55 -8.90 -20.03
N ALA A 509 15.50 -9.01 -20.84
CA ALA A 509 15.47 -9.91 -21.98
C ALA A 509 16.53 -9.52 -23.03
N GLU A 510 16.66 -8.22 -23.31
CA GLU A 510 17.57 -7.71 -24.35
C GLU A 510 19.01 -7.53 -23.84
N HIS A 511 19.19 -6.94 -22.65
CA HIS A 511 20.50 -6.48 -22.16
C HIS A 511 20.97 -7.20 -20.88
N ALA A 512 20.16 -8.12 -20.32
CA ALA A 512 20.36 -8.69 -18.99
C ALA A 512 20.58 -7.60 -17.91
N ALA A 513 19.91 -6.45 -18.07
CA ALA A 513 19.98 -5.31 -17.16
C ALA A 513 18.89 -5.40 -16.09
N TRP A 514 19.28 -5.68 -14.85
CA TRP A 514 18.37 -5.97 -13.74
C TRP A 514 18.16 -4.77 -12.79
N GLY A 515 18.72 -3.59 -13.07
CA GLY A 515 18.78 -2.50 -12.09
C GLY A 515 17.44 -1.87 -11.76
N GLU A 516 16.50 -1.79 -12.71
CA GLU A 516 15.15 -1.28 -12.40
C GLU A 516 14.40 -2.15 -11.37
N VAL A 517 14.77 -3.42 -11.15
CA VAL A 517 14.14 -4.29 -10.15
C VAL A 517 14.30 -3.76 -8.72
N VAL A 518 15.42 -3.13 -8.39
CA VAL A 518 15.64 -2.59 -7.03
C VAL A 518 14.87 -1.28 -6.79
N THR A 519 14.16 -0.79 -7.81
CA THR A 519 13.40 0.47 -7.79
C THR A 519 11.90 0.24 -7.65
N PHE A 520 11.47 -1.03 -7.59
CA PHE A 520 10.06 -1.38 -7.42
C PHE A 520 9.45 -0.71 -6.18
N PRO A 521 8.21 -0.20 -6.28
CA PRO A 521 7.54 0.53 -5.21
C PRO A 521 7.17 -0.43 -4.08
N SER A 522 8.07 -0.55 -3.11
CA SER A 522 7.94 -1.46 -1.98
C SER A 522 7.51 -0.78 -0.68
N GLY A 523 7.54 0.55 -0.64
CA GLY A 523 7.36 1.34 0.59
C GLY A 523 8.50 1.23 1.60
N VAL A 524 9.52 0.39 1.36
CA VAL A 524 10.67 0.19 2.25
C VAL A 524 11.84 1.05 1.76
N THR A 525 12.43 1.85 2.65
CA THR A 525 13.60 2.65 2.28
C THR A 525 14.81 1.77 2.00
N TRP A 526 15.79 2.30 1.27
CA TRP A 526 17.01 1.57 1.03
C TRP A 526 17.77 1.23 2.33
N GLU A 527 17.74 2.13 3.32
CA GLU A 527 18.38 1.91 4.62
C GLU A 527 17.67 0.80 5.41
N ASP A 528 16.33 0.79 5.42
CA ASP A 528 15.54 -0.25 6.07
C ASP A 528 15.78 -1.62 5.42
N ARG A 529 15.86 -1.67 4.08
CA ARG A 529 16.25 -2.88 3.36
C ARG A 529 17.63 -3.37 3.83
N LEU A 530 18.63 -2.50 3.91
CA LEU A 530 19.97 -2.88 4.38
C LEU A 530 19.98 -3.30 5.86
N ALA A 531 19.15 -2.69 6.70
CA ALA A 531 19.00 -3.08 8.11
C ALA A 531 18.37 -4.47 8.24
N ALA A 532 17.29 -4.73 7.51
CA ALA A 532 16.65 -6.04 7.43
C ALA A 532 17.61 -7.12 6.92
N MET A 533 18.36 -6.82 5.85
CA MET A 533 19.38 -7.71 5.31
C MET A 533 20.51 -7.97 6.32
N ALA A 534 20.94 -6.97 7.09
CA ALA A 534 21.96 -7.16 8.14
C ALA A 534 21.44 -8.03 9.29
N ALA A 535 20.13 -7.98 9.57
CA ALA A 535 19.45 -8.82 10.55
C ALA A 535 19.10 -10.22 10.01
N GLY A 536 19.35 -10.53 8.73
CA GLY A 536 18.94 -11.80 8.10
C GLY A 536 17.43 -11.93 7.91
N GLN A 537 16.73 -10.81 7.81
CA GLN A 537 15.27 -10.77 7.68
C GLN A 537 14.85 -10.69 6.21
N SER A 538 13.76 -11.38 5.89
CA SER A 538 13.02 -11.20 4.64
C SER A 538 12.36 -9.81 4.59
N PRO A 539 11.94 -9.32 3.42
CA PRO A 539 11.14 -8.10 3.34
C PRO A 539 9.89 -8.32 4.17
N GLN A 540 9.75 -7.55 5.25
CA GLN A 540 8.58 -7.60 6.10
C GLN A 540 7.62 -6.52 5.60
N VAL A 541 6.34 -6.89 5.49
CA VAL A 541 5.27 -5.90 5.60
C VAL A 541 5.35 -5.43 7.05
N THR A 542 5.92 -4.26 7.29
CA THR A 542 5.85 -3.61 8.60
C THR A 542 4.40 -3.17 8.77
N TYR A 543 3.65 -3.98 9.52
CA TYR A 543 2.24 -3.74 9.85
C TYR A 543 2.08 -2.66 10.91
#